data_AF-A0A9W9RMQ0-F1
#
_entry.id   AF-A0A9W9RMQ0-F1
#
_cell.length_a   1.000
_cell.length_b   1.000
_cell.length_c   1.000
_cell.angle_alpha   90.00
_cell.angle_beta   90.00
_cell.angle_gamma   90.00
#
_symmetry.space_group_name_H-M   'P 1'
#
loop_
_entity.id
_entity.type
_entity.pdbx_description
1 polymer ?
#
loop_
_entity_poly.entity_id
_entity_poly.type
_entity_poly.pdbx_seq_one_letter_code
_entity_poly.pdbx_strand_id
1 'polypeptide(L)'
;MNCSEFVFYHSDLGPGNIIVEDAPENGSIGIIDWEAAGFFPKGWIRTKFRISSGLDLPSSVTDVHWWRWEVQKLLEEHGFEDYSKQWQSWWY
;
A
#
# COMPACT_ATOMS: atom_id res chain seq x y z
N MET A 1 1.88 17.14 4.75
CA MET A 1 2.38 16.31 3.63
C MET A 1 3.01 17.22 2.61
N ASN A 2 4.18 16.87 2.07
CA ASN A 2 4.75 17.55 0.91
C ASN A 2 3.97 17.13 -0.34
N CYS A 3 3.38 18.08 -1.07
CA CYS A 3 2.57 17.83 -2.27
C CYS A 3 3.26 18.36 -3.54
N SER A 4 4.59 18.44 -3.55
CA SER A 4 5.36 18.88 -4.73
C SER A 4 5.81 17.72 -5.62
N GLU A 5 5.79 16.47 -5.13
CA GLU A 5 6.16 15.27 -5.88
C GLU A 5 4.96 14.31 -5.93
N PHE A 6 4.55 13.94 -7.13
CA PHE A 6 3.47 12.99 -7.38
C PHE A 6 3.98 11.76 -8.12
N VAL A 7 3.47 10.60 -7.75
CA VAL A 7 3.77 9.32 -8.40
C VAL A 7 2.49 8.65 -8.86
N PHE A 8 2.56 7.95 -9.99
CA PHE A 8 1.45 7.13 -10.45
C PHE A 8 1.25 5.97 -9.46
N TYR A 9 0.04 5.86 -8.92
CA TYR A 9 -0.29 4.92 -7.86
C TYR A 9 -1.70 4.36 -8.08
N HIS A 10 -1.86 3.08 -7.74
CA HIS A 10 -3.12 2.34 -7.89
C HIS A 10 -4.28 2.92 -7.05
N SER A 11 -3.98 3.53 -5.91
CA SER A 11 -4.92 4.08 -4.92
C SER A 11 -5.88 3.10 -4.26
N ASP A 12 -6.33 2.05 -4.95
CA ASP A 12 -7.13 0.96 -4.38
C ASP A 12 -6.36 -0.36 -4.28
N LEU A 13 -5.06 -0.28 -4.03
CA LEU A 13 -4.27 -1.51 -3.84
C LEU A 13 -4.70 -2.19 -2.54
N GLY A 14 -4.85 -3.51 -2.62
CA GLY A 14 -5.18 -4.45 -1.54
C GLY A 14 -4.86 -5.87 -2.01
N PRO A 15 -4.84 -6.89 -1.13
CA PRO A 15 -4.49 -8.25 -1.51
C PRO A 15 -5.43 -8.83 -2.57
N GLY A 16 -6.70 -8.41 -2.59
CA GLY A 16 -7.68 -8.83 -3.59
C GLY A 16 -7.42 -8.31 -5.01
N ASN A 17 -6.61 -7.26 -5.15
CA ASN A 17 -6.29 -6.64 -6.43
C ASN A 17 -4.91 -7.06 -6.97
N ILE A 18 -4.29 -8.07 -6.35
CA ILE A 18 -3.03 -8.67 -6.76
C ILE A 18 -3.29 -10.14 -7.12
N ILE A 19 -3.02 -10.50 -8.37
CA ILE A 19 -3.08 -11.88 -8.86
C ILE A 19 -1.66 -12.44 -8.80
N VAL A 20 -1.49 -13.56 -8.11
CA VAL A 20 -0.23 -14.31 -8.03
C VAL A 20 -0.42 -15.70 -8.62
N GLU A 21 0.66 -16.31 -9.09
CA GLU A 21 0.66 -17.73 -9.47
C GLU A 21 0.42 -18.61 -8.24
N ASP A 22 -0.42 -19.64 -8.38
CA ASP A 22 -0.72 -20.59 -7.30
C ASP A 22 0.52 -21.41 -6.89
N ALA A 23 1.26 -21.88 -7.90
CA ALA A 23 2.62 -22.39 -7.75
C ALA A 23 3.57 -21.45 -8.51
N PRO A 24 4.38 -20.64 -7.82
CA PRO A 24 5.21 -19.63 -8.48
C PRO A 24 6.33 -20.30 -9.29
N GLU A 25 6.24 -20.23 -10.61
CA GLU A 25 7.26 -20.72 -11.53
C GLU A 25 8.18 -19.57 -11.98
N ASN A 26 7.61 -18.39 -12.18
CA ASN A 26 8.33 -17.21 -12.66
C ASN A 26 8.22 -16.01 -11.70
N GLY A 27 7.34 -16.09 -10.69
CA GLY A 27 7.12 -15.01 -9.72
C GLY A 27 6.40 -13.79 -10.29
N SER A 28 5.69 -13.96 -11.41
CA SER A 28 4.91 -12.89 -12.03
C SER A 28 3.72 -12.52 -11.16
N ILE A 29 3.40 -11.23 -11.14
CA ILE A 29 2.22 -10.69 -10.48
C ILE A 29 1.39 -9.91 -11.48
N GLY A 30 0.06 -10.05 -11.38
CA GLY A 30 -0.91 -9.21 -12.06
C GLY A 30 -1.49 -8.18 -11.08
N ILE A 31 -1.69 -6.95 -11.54
CA ILE A 31 -2.40 -5.90 -10.78
C ILE A 31 -3.65 -5.53 -11.56
N ILE A 32 -4.81 -5.61 -10.90
CA ILE A 32 -6.13 -5.35 -11.50
C ILE A 32 -6.86 -4.25 -10.74
N ASP A 33 -7.99 -3.81 -11.29
CA ASP A 33 -8.90 -2.84 -10.66
C ASP A 33 -8.35 -1.40 -10.54
N TRP A 34 -7.93 -0.87 -11.70
CA TRP A 34 -7.27 0.44 -11.81
C TRP A 34 -8.23 1.65 -11.75
N GLU A 35 -9.49 1.48 -11.35
CA GLU A 35 -10.51 2.54 -11.43
C GLU A 35 -10.21 3.76 -10.55
N ALA A 36 -9.47 3.55 -9.46
CA ALA A 36 -9.03 4.61 -8.54
C ALA A 36 -7.60 5.11 -8.82
N ALA A 37 -6.92 4.57 -9.83
CA ALA A 37 -5.52 4.89 -10.08
C ALA A 37 -5.33 6.33 -10.56
N GLY A 38 -4.19 6.91 -10.19
CA GLY A 38 -3.88 8.30 -10.52
C GLY A 38 -2.54 8.75 -9.99
N PHE A 39 -2.28 10.05 -10.07
CA PHE A 39 -1.08 10.66 -9.49
C PHE A 39 -1.38 11.13 -8.08
N PHE A 40 -0.66 10.58 -7.10
CA PHE A 40 -0.82 10.90 -5.68
C PHE A 40 0.46 11.47 -5.10
N PRO A 41 0.38 12.34 -4.07
CA PRO A 41 1.57 12.81 -3.37
C PRO A 41 2.40 11.62 -2.90
N LYS A 42 3.71 11.65 -3.12
CA LYS A 42 4.60 10.54 -2.77
C LYS A 42 4.46 10.09 -1.32
N GLY A 43 4.37 11.05 -0.40
CA GLY A 43 4.14 10.76 1.02
C GLY A 43 2.82 10.06 1.34
N TRP A 44 1.81 10.11 0.45
CA TRP A 44 0.56 9.37 0.64
C TRP A 44 0.76 7.87 0.51
N ILE A 45 1.69 7.42 -0.35
CA ILE A 45 1.81 6.00 -0.70
C ILE A 45 2.14 5.16 0.53
N ARG A 46 3.26 5.45 1.21
CA ARG A 46 3.64 4.76 2.46
C ARG A 46 2.63 5.00 3.58
N THR A 47 2.09 6.21 3.67
CA THR A 47 1.07 6.54 4.68
C THR A 47 -0.14 5.62 4.56
N LYS A 48 -0.65 5.34 3.35
CA LYS A 48 -1.79 4.43 3.16
C LYS A 48 -1.51 3.03 3.70
N PHE A 49 -0.32 2.47 3.44
CA PHE A 49 0.10 1.16 3.98
C PHE A 49 0.12 1.09 5.51
N ARG A 50 0.30 2.23 6.17
CA ARG A 50 0.31 2.31 7.63
C ARG A 50 -1.09 2.35 8.25
N ILE A 51 -2.08 2.90 7.55
CA ILE A 51 -3.39 3.24 8.14
C ILE A 51 -4.59 2.50 7.55
N SER A 52 -4.49 1.99 6.32
CA SER A 52 -5.65 1.45 5.60
C SER A 52 -5.84 -0.04 5.87
N SER A 53 -7.02 -0.42 6.39
CA SER A 53 -7.43 -1.82 6.55
C SER A 53 -7.74 -2.52 5.23
N GLY A 54 -7.95 -1.79 4.13
CA GLY A 54 -8.05 -2.39 2.79
C GLY A 54 -6.76 -3.08 2.33
N LEU A 55 -5.67 -2.82 3.04
CA LEU A 55 -4.39 -3.50 2.86
C LEU A 55 -4.19 -4.63 3.87
N ASP A 56 -5.19 -5.10 4.60
CA ASP A 56 -5.06 -6.24 5.50
C ASP A 56 -5.27 -7.56 4.73
N LEU A 57 -4.53 -8.61 5.10
CA LEU A 57 -4.77 -9.97 4.60
C LEU A 57 -6.07 -10.54 5.17
N PRO A 58 -6.65 -11.58 4.55
CA PRO A 58 -7.82 -12.26 5.11
C PRO A 58 -7.55 -12.77 6.53
N SER A 59 -8.56 -12.72 7.41
CA SER A 59 -8.44 -13.17 8.81
C SER A 59 -8.09 -14.65 8.99
N SER A 60 -8.09 -15.44 7.90
CA SER A 60 -7.64 -16.83 7.89
C SER A 60 -6.12 -16.98 7.99
N VAL A 61 -5.33 -15.92 7.79
CA VAL A 61 -3.87 -15.96 7.94
C VAL A 61 -3.44 -15.58 9.36
N THR A 62 -2.28 -16.06 9.80
CA THR A 62 -1.76 -15.82 11.16
C THR A 62 -1.44 -14.36 11.44
N ASP A 63 -0.84 -13.65 10.48
CA ASP A 63 -0.50 -12.23 10.62
C ASP A 63 -1.17 -11.44 9.51
N VAL A 64 -2.32 -10.87 9.85
CA VAL A 64 -3.18 -10.08 8.98
C VAL A 64 -2.47 -8.81 8.46
N HIS A 65 -1.48 -8.29 9.18
CA HIS A 65 -0.82 -7.03 8.85
C HIS A 65 0.57 -7.21 8.23
N TRP A 66 1.09 -8.44 8.20
CA TRP A 66 2.46 -8.74 7.77
C TRP A 66 2.88 -8.04 6.48
N TRP A 67 2.15 -8.25 5.38
CA TRP A 67 2.60 -7.76 4.08
C TRP A 67 2.57 -6.22 4.02
N ARG A 68 1.53 -5.55 4.53
CA ARG A 68 1.47 -4.09 4.52
C ARG A 68 2.55 -3.47 5.41
N TRP A 69 2.96 -4.19 6.45
CA TRP A 69 4.07 -3.81 7.31
C TRP A 69 5.43 -3.95 6.60
N GLU A 70 5.66 -5.03 5.86
CA GLU A 70 6.89 -5.21 5.08
C GLU A 70 6.97 -4.22 3.92
N VAL A 71 5.88 -4.01 3.19
CA VAL A 71 5.85 -3.04 2.09
C VAL A 71 6.11 -1.62 2.59
N GLN A 72 5.54 -1.19 3.73
CA GLN A 72 5.81 0.15 4.24
C GLN A 72 7.28 0.35 4.69
N LYS A 73 7.99 -0.71 5.12
CA LYS A 73 9.43 -0.64 5.40
C LYS A 73 10.23 -0.48 4.11
N LEU A 74 9.90 -1.24 3.07
CA LEU A 74 10.56 -1.11 1.77
C LEU A 74 10.33 0.29 1.18
N LEU A 75 9.12 0.84 1.32
CA LEU A 75 8.83 2.21 0.90
C LEU A 75 9.67 3.25 1.67
N GLU A 76 9.92 3.04 2.98
CA GLU A 76 10.85 3.87 3.75
C GLU A 76 12.26 3.85 3.18
N GLU A 77 12.78 2.67 2.88
CA GLU A 77 14.11 2.49 2.29
C GLU A 77 14.24 3.19 0.92
N HIS A 78 13.13 3.34 0.20
CA HIS A 78 13.05 4.05 -1.08
C HIS A 78 12.68 5.54 -0.94
N GLY A 79 12.70 6.08 0.28
CA GLY A 79 12.53 7.51 0.54
C GLY A 79 11.09 8.00 0.48
N PHE A 80 10.10 7.11 0.61
CA PHE A 80 8.71 7.53 0.76
C PHE A 80 8.45 7.98 2.20
N GLU A 81 7.95 9.20 2.34
CA GLU A 81 7.64 9.76 3.65
C GLU A 81 6.40 9.14 4.26
N ASP A 82 6.30 9.27 5.58
CA ASP A 82 5.16 8.81 6.33
C ASP A 82 4.52 9.96 7.11
N TYR A 83 3.20 10.04 6.99
CA TYR A 83 2.36 11.02 7.65
C TYR A 83 1.26 10.37 8.50
N SER A 84 1.40 9.09 8.89
CA SER A 84 0.34 8.37 9.60
C SER A 84 0.02 9.00 10.95
N LYS A 85 1.00 9.57 11.65
CA LYS A 85 0.78 10.26 12.94
C LYS A 85 -0.10 11.49 12.75
N GLN A 86 0.20 12.31 11.74
CA GLN A 86 -0.56 13.51 11.40
C GLN A 86 -1.97 13.13 10.94
N TRP A 87 -2.10 12.07 10.14
CA TRP A 87 -3.39 11.55 9.72
C TRP A 87 -4.23 11.10 10.93
N GLN A 88 -3.64 10.32 11.84
CA GLN A 88 -4.33 9.88 13.06
C GLN A 88 -4.74 11.05 13.94
N SER A 89 -3.92 12.10 14.07
CA SER A 89 -4.27 13.29 14.85
C SER A 89 -5.37 14.16 14.22
N TRP A 90 -5.65 14.00 12.92
CA TRP A 90 -6.74 14.72 12.27
C TRP A 90 -8.09 14.01 12.41
N TRP A 91 -8.05 12.68 12.59
CA TRP A 91 -9.25 11.85 12.68
C TRP A 91 -9.87 11.81 14.09
N TYR A 92 -9.09 12.13 15.12
CA TYR A 92 -9.54 12.29 16.51
C TYR A 92 -9.71 13.77 16.87
#